data_AF-K2KD22-F1
#
_entry.id   AF-K2KD22-F1
#
_cell.length_a   1.000
_cell.length_b   1.000
_cell.length_c   1.000
_cell.angle_alpha   90.00
_cell.angle_beta   90.00
_cell.angle_gamma   90.00
#
_symmetry.space_group_name_H-M   'P 1'
#
loop_
_entity.id
_entity.type
_entity.pdbx_description
1 polymer ?
#
loop_
_entity_poly.entity_id
_entity_poly.type
_entity_poly.pdbx_seq_one_letter_code
_entity_poly.pdbx_strand_id
1 'polypeptide(L)' 'MKGTQRLDAARLKALRDAKCISQEDLSHACQAKHLRLSLATIKRAEAGRPVSYRTIREFSAFYAVPLSVLTGKSR' A
#
# COMPACT_ATOMS: atom_id res chain seq x y z
N MET A 1 4.82 7.35 -16.45
CA MET A 1 4.05 6.10 -16.70
C MET A 1 2.67 6.24 -16.08
N LYS A 2 1.60 6.26 -16.89
CA LYS A 2 0.21 6.28 -16.40
C LYS A 2 -0.29 4.83 -16.39
N GLY A 3 -0.59 4.30 -15.21
CA GLY A 3 -1.10 2.94 -15.05
C GLY A 3 -1.61 2.74 -13.63
N THR A 4 -2.74 2.06 -13.49
CA THR A 4 -3.24 1.56 -12.21
C THR A 4 -3.06 0.06 -12.17
N GLN A 5 -2.74 -0.48 -11.00
CA GLN A 5 -2.61 -1.91 -10.80
C GLN A 5 -3.15 -2.29 -9.43
N ARG A 6 -3.69 -3.50 -9.32
CA ARG A 6 -4.17 -4.05 -8.06
C ARG A 6 -2.99 -4.54 -7.23
N LEU A 7 -3.04 -4.24 -5.94
CA LEU A 7 -2.14 -4.81 -4.96
C LEU A 7 -2.77 -6.06 -4.36
N ASP A 8 -1.93 -6.96 -3.88
CA ASP A 8 -2.36 -8.08 -3.06
C ASP A 8 -2.85 -7.53 -1.71
N ALA A 9 -4.17 -7.44 -1.58
CA ALA A 9 -4.83 -6.91 -0.39
C ALA A 9 -4.53 -7.72 0.87
N ALA A 10 -4.43 -9.06 0.75
CA ALA A 10 -4.11 -9.92 1.88
C ALA A 10 -2.68 -9.67 2.34
N ARG A 11 -1.74 -9.52 1.39
CA ARG A 11 -0.34 -9.20 1.70
C ARG A 11 -0.19 -7.82 2.34
N LEU A 12 -0.90 -6.80 1.86
CA LEU A 12 -0.88 -5.46 2.46
C LEU A 12 -1.36 -5.48 3.91
N LYS A 13 -2.46 -6.18 4.20
CA LYS A 13 -2.98 -6.34 5.56
C LYS A 13 -1.96 -7.06 6.44
N ALA A 14 -1.39 -8.17 5.96
CA ALA A 14 -0.37 -8.91 6.71
C ALA A 14 0.87 -8.06 7.04
N LEU A 15 1.33 -7.22 6.10
CA LEU A 15 2.45 -6.30 6.34
C LEU A 15 2.11 -5.21 7.36
N ARG A 16 0.87 -4.73 7.34
CA ARG A 16 0.37 -3.77 8.34
C ARG A 16 0.27 -4.41 9.72
N ASP A 17 -0.31 -5.60 9.79
CA ASP A 17 -0.50 -6.36 11.03
C ASP A 17 0.84 -6.77 11.65
N ALA A 18 1.84 -7.11 10.84
CA ALA A 18 3.22 -7.36 11.30
C ALA A 18 3.90 -6.13 11.93
N LYS A 19 3.40 -4.93 11.66
CA LYS A 19 3.82 -3.68 12.32
C LYS A 19 2.94 -3.32 13.52
N CYS A 20 1.88 -4.07 13.79
CA CYS A 20 0.92 -3.82 14.87
C CYS A 20 0.28 -2.42 14.83
N ILE A 21 -0.05 -1.92 13.62
CA ILE A 21 -0.62 -0.59 13.42
C ILE A 21 -1.98 -0.64 12.72
N SER A 22 -2.86 0.33 13.02
CA SER A 22 -4.13 0.50 12.32
C SER A 22 -3.94 1.12 10.92
N GLN A 23 -5.01 1.19 10.12
CA GLN A 23 -4.98 1.93 8.84
C GLN A 23 -4.76 3.43 9.04
N GLU A 24 -5.24 3.99 10.14
CA GLU A 24 -5.06 5.40 10.51
C GLU A 24 -3.62 5.66 10.90
N ASP A 25 -3.05 4.81 11.76
CA ASP A 25 -1.63 4.87 12.14
C ASP A 25 -0.71 4.71 10.93
N LEU A 26 -1.07 3.83 9.99
CA LEU A 26 -0.35 3.70 8.73
C LEU A 26 -0.38 5.02 7.93
N SER A 27 -1.53 5.69 7.85
CA SER A 27 -1.65 6.99 7.20
C SER A 27 -0.76 8.04 7.87
N HIS A 28 -0.76 8.08 9.20
CA HIS A 28 0.09 8.99 9.98
C HIS A 28 1.58 8.70 9.79
N ALA A 29 1.98 7.42 9.83
CA ALA A 29 3.35 7.00 9.63
C ALA A 29 3.85 7.29 8.20
N CYS A 30 2.97 7.21 7.19
CA CYS A 30 3.28 7.62 5.83
C CYS A 30 3.48 9.13 5.73
N GLN A 31 2.61 9.92 6.36
CA GLN A 31 2.74 11.38 6.39
C GLN A 31 4.04 11.83 7.05
N ALA A 32 4.43 11.20 8.17
CA ALA A 32 5.71 11.45 8.84
C ALA A 32 6.93 11.14 7.97
N LYS A 33 6.79 10.28 6.96
CA LYS A 33 7.83 9.92 5.98
C LYS A 33 7.69 10.69 4.65
N HIS A 34 6.86 11.74 4.60
CA HIS A 34 6.55 12.52 3.39
C HIS A 34 5.97 11.68 2.23
N LEU A 35 5.34 10.53 2.52
CA LEU A 35 4.64 9.71 1.55
C LEU A 35 3.18 10.18 1.43
N ARG A 36 2.62 10.19 0.21
CA ARG A 36 1.25 10.69 -0.06
C ARG A 36 0.20 9.57 0.01
N LEU A 37 0.30 8.69 1.01
CA LEU A 37 -0.71 7.67 1.29
C LEU A 37 -1.71 8.19 2.31
N SER A 38 -2.89 8.59 1.83
CA SER A 38 -4.02 8.94 2.71
C SER A 38 -4.76 7.69 3.20
N LEU A 39 -5.47 7.81 4.33
CA LEU A 39 -6.36 6.76 4.85
C LEU A 39 -7.32 6.22 3.79
N ALA A 40 -7.92 7.08 2.96
CA ALA A 40 -8.81 6.67 1.88
C ALA A 40 -8.09 5.83 0.80
N THR A 41 -6.83 6.16 0.52
CA THR A 41 -5.98 5.41 -0.42
C THR A 41 -5.59 4.06 0.16
N ILE A 42 -5.28 4.00 1.45
CA ILE A 42 -4.99 2.77 2.18
C ILE A 42 -6.20 1.84 2.18
N LYS A 43 -7.37 2.34 2.57
CA LYS A 43 -8.63 1.58 2.52
C LYS A 43 -8.91 1.02 1.14
N ARG A 44 -8.71 1.84 0.09
CA ARG A 44 -8.88 1.42 -1.30
C ARG A 44 -7.93 0.28 -1.67
N ALA A 45 -6.64 0.40 -1.32
CA ALA A 45 -5.63 -0.62 -1.61
C ALA A 45 -5.90 -1.94 -0.85
N GLU A 46 -6.21 -1.87 0.45
CA GLU A 46 -6.53 -3.04 1.27
C GLU A 46 -7.90 -3.67 0.94
N ALA A 47 -8.75 -2.97 0.21
CA ALA A 47 -9.98 -3.52 -0.38
C ALA A 47 -9.74 -4.14 -1.78
N GLY A 48 -8.49 -4.23 -2.25
CA GLY A 48 -8.13 -4.83 -3.54
C GLY A 48 -8.50 -4.00 -4.76
N ARG A 49 -8.83 -2.71 -4.57
CA ARG A 49 -9.14 -1.82 -5.69
C ARG A 49 -7.84 -1.38 -6.38
N PRO A 50 -7.85 -1.17 -7.71
CA PRO A 50 -6.68 -0.65 -8.42
C PRO A 50 -6.22 0.69 -7.86
N VAL A 51 -4.91 0.87 -7.73
CA VAL A 51 -4.29 2.13 -7.31
C VAL A 51 -3.23 2.56 -8.31
N SER A 52 -2.89 3.85 -8.30
CA SER A 52 -1.88 4.38 -9.22
C SER A 52 -0.51 3.76 -8.96
N TYR A 53 0.32 3.61 -10.00
CA TYR A 53 1.70 3.13 -9.85
C TYR A 53 2.51 3.92 -8.80
N ARG A 54 2.22 5.22 -8.67
CA ARG A 54 2.79 6.06 -7.62
C ARG A 54 2.44 5.56 -6.21
N THR A 55 1.17 5.25 -5.96
CA THR A 55 0.70 4.68 -4.70
C THR A 55 1.41 3.37 -4.40
N ILE A 56 1.61 2.52 -5.41
CA ILE A 56 2.33 1.24 -5.28
C ILE A 56 3.78 1.49 -4.84
N ARG A 57 4.46 2.47 -5.45
CA ARG A 57 5.81 2.86 -5.06
C ARG A 57 5.88 3.40 -3.63
N GLU A 58 4.90 4.18 -3.20
CA GLU A 58 4.85 4.69 -1.83
C GLU A 58 4.64 3.54 -0.82
N PHE A 59 3.82 2.54 -1.13
CA PHE A 59 3.70 1.34 -0.31
C PHE A 59 5.00 0.53 -0.26
N SER A 60 5.67 0.36 -1.42
CA SER A 60 6.96 -0.32 -1.52
C SER A 60 8.03 0.39 -0.67
N ALA A 61 8.07 1.72 -0.73
CA ALA A 61 8.96 2.52 0.10
C ALA A 61 8.64 2.42 1.59
N PHE A 62 7.36 2.47 1.97
CA PHE A 62 6.95 2.39 3.38
C PHE A 62 7.29 1.03 4.01
N TYR A 63 6.97 -0.06 3.31
CA TYR A 63 7.21 -1.42 3.79
C TYR A 63 8.63 -1.93 3.51
N ALA A 64 9.44 -1.17 2.76
CA ALA A 64 10.78 -1.58 2.32
C ALA A 64 10.79 -2.94 1.60
N VAL A 65 9.77 -3.19 0.77
CA VAL A 65 9.65 -4.42 -0.03
C VAL A 65 9.57 -4.09 -1.52
N PRO A 66 10.07 -4.97 -2.40
CA PRO A 66 9.96 -4.79 -3.85
C PRO A 66 8.49 -4.69 -4.32
N LEU A 67 8.26 -3.95 -5.41
CA LEU A 67 6.92 -3.81 -6.03
C LEU A 67 6.28 -5.17 -6.35
N SER A 68 7.10 -6.13 -6.81
CA SER A 68 6.67 -7.50 -7.13
C SER A 68 6.10 -8.27 -5.94
N VAL A 69 6.47 -7.89 -4.71
CA VAL A 69 5.92 -8.48 -3.47
C VAL A 69 4.54 -7.93 -3.16
N LEU A 70 4.26 -6.69 -3.59
CA LEU A 70 2.98 -6.02 -3.33
C LEU A 70 1.96 -6.29 -4.43
N THR A 71 2.41 -6.53 -5.66
CA THR A 71 1.54 -6.83 -6.79
C THR A 71 1.37 -8.33 -6.92
N GLY A 72 0.18 -8.85 -6.64
CA GLY A 72 -0.14 -10.25 -6.92
C GLY A 72 -0.07 -10.53 -8.43
N LYS A 73 0.31 -11.76 -8.81
CA LYS A 73 0.01 -12.25 -10.17
C LYS A 73 -1.50 -12.29 -10.29
N SER A 74 -2.09 -11.39 -11.07
CA SER A 74 -3.47 -11.56 -11.53
C SER A 74 -3.47 -12.87 -12.33
N ARG A 75 -4.00 -13.94 -11.74
CA ARG A 75 -4.56 -15.03 -12.55
C ARG A 75 -5.89 -14.55 -13.12
#